data_AF-B8HJI6-F1
#
_entry.id   AF-B8HJI6-F1
#
_cell.length_a   1.000
_cell.length_b   1.000
_cell.length_c   1.000
_cell.angle_alpha   90.00
_cell.angle_beta   90.00
_cell.angle_gamma   90.00
#
_symmetry.space_group_name_H-M   'P 1'
#
loop_
_entity.id
_entity.type
_entity.pdbx_description
1 polymer ?
#
loop_
_entity_poly.entity_id
_entity_poly.type
_entity_poly.pdbx_seq_one_letter_code
_entity_poly.pdbx_strand_id
1 'polypeptide(L)'
;MSDDGTNYVAGLATRWAETDPMEQWVNAAPKGGRTPLEETIREYLGSHNSFPDGSAVEVLRGDGSGWEQAVIVERVGLDEWTVEYTDGEQAWRDHSELRSADG
;
A
#
# COMPACT_ATOMS: atom_id res chain seq x y z
N MET A 1 -9.58 18.12 -7.64
CA MET A 1 -8.57 17.98 -6.58
C MET A 1 -7.54 17.03 -7.14
N SER A 2 -6.35 17.53 -7.42
CA SER A 2 -5.28 16.74 -8.02
C SER A 2 -4.81 15.71 -7.00
N ASP A 3 -4.76 14.45 -7.43
CA ASP A 3 -4.33 13.31 -6.62
C ASP A 3 -2.80 13.36 -6.50
N ASP A 4 -2.30 14.32 -5.73
CA ASP A 4 -0.88 14.48 -5.42
C ASP A 4 -0.45 13.30 -4.51
N GLY A 5 0.17 12.27 -5.11
CA GLY A 5 1.19 11.46 -4.46
C GLY A 5 0.86 10.88 -3.08
N THR A 6 -0.40 10.52 -2.82
CA THR A 6 -0.78 9.89 -1.56
C THR A 6 -0.59 8.38 -1.69
N ASN A 7 0.25 7.80 -0.83
CA ASN A 7 0.52 6.37 -0.76
C ASN A 7 -0.80 5.57 -0.79
N TYR A 8 -0.97 4.75 -1.82
CA TYR A 8 -2.22 4.03 -2.10
C TYR A 8 -2.65 3.17 -0.91
N VAL A 9 -1.69 2.42 -0.35
CA VAL A 9 -1.93 1.55 0.80
C VAL A 9 -2.21 2.35 2.06
N ALA A 10 -1.59 3.51 2.27
CA ALA A 10 -1.92 4.40 3.39
C ALA A 10 -3.39 4.86 3.35
N GLY A 11 -3.91 5.14 2.15
CA GLY A 11 -5.32 5.47 1.95
C GLY A 11 -6.27 4.30 2.21
N LEU A 12 -5.86 3.06 1.92
CA LEU A 12 -6.62 1.86 2.25
C LEU A 12 -6.59 1.58 3.76
N ALA A 13 -5.42 1.62 4.38
CA ALA A 13 -5.21 1.40 5.80
C ALA A 13 -6.01 2.41 6.66
N THR A 14 -6.03 3.68 6.26
CA THR A 14 -6.83 4.72 6.93
C THR A 14 -8.33 4.38 6.89
N ARG A 15 -8.84 3.99 5.72
CA ARG A 15 -10.26 3.61 5.55
C ARG A 15 -10.61 2.34 6.31
N TRP A 16 -9.70 1.37 6.34
CA TRP A 16 -9.86 0.16 7.14
C TRP A 16 -9.95 0.49 8.63
N ALA A 17 -9.01 1.26 9.18
CA ALA A 17 -8.99 1.62 10.60
C ALA A 17 -10.23 2.42 11.04
N GLU A 18 -10.85 3.17 10.12
CA GLU A 18 -12.12 3.86 10.37
C GLU A 18 -13.31 2.92 10.50
N THR A 19 -13.20 1.66 10.08
CA THR A 19 -14.28 0.66 10.08
C THR A 19 -13.98 -0.59 10.91
N ASP A 20 -12.71 -0.82 11.25
CA ASP A 20 -12.30 -1.96 12.05
C ASP A 20 -12.69 -1.77 13.54
N PRO A 21 -13.46 -2.70 14.14
CA PRO A 21 -13.92 -2.55 15.52
C PRO A 21 -12.81 -2.51 16.57
N MET A 22 -11.68 -3.19 16.32
CA MET A 22 -10.54 -3.19 17.23
C MET A 22 -9.79 -1.86 17.15
N GLU A 23 -9.50 -1.38 15.94
CA GLU A 23 -8.89 -0.05 15.74
C GLU A 23 -9.73 1.07 16.33
N GLN A 24 -11.06 1.03 16.12
CA GLN A 24 -11.95 2.00 16.75
C GLN A 24 -11.90 1.95 18.28
N TRP A 25 -11.80 0.75 18.87
CA TRP A 25 -11.71 0.60 20.32
C TRP A 25 -10.38 1.14 20.87
N VAL A 26 -9.26 0.87 20.20
CA VAL A 26 -7.93 1.39 20.56
C VAL A 26 -7.91 2.92 20.48
N ASN A 27 -8.39 3.48 19.37
CA ASN A 27 -8.41 4.93 19.11
C ASN A 27 -9.37 5.69 20.04
N ALA A 28 -10.39 5.03 20.61
CA ALA A 28 -11.33 5.63 21.55
C ALA A 28 -10.87 5.57 23.02
N ALA A 29 -9.76 4.90 23.33
CA ALA A 29 -9.31 4.74 24.71
C ALA A 29 -8.86 6.09 25.31
N PRO A 30 -9.10 6.38 26.61
CA PRO A 30 -8.77 7.69 27.23
C PRO A 30 -7.30 8.12 27.15
N LYS A 31 -6.39 7.19 26.87
CA LYS A 31 -4.96 7.42 26.58
C LYS A 31 -4.52 6.81 25.25
N GLY A 32 -5.45 6.17 24.52
CA GLY A 32 -5.22 5.70 23.16
C GLY A 32 -5.35 6.91 22.26
N GLY A 33 -4.22 7.46 21.84
CA GLY A 33 -4.23 8.40 20.73
C GLY A 33 -4.55 7.68 19.44
N ARG A 34 -4.64 8.42 18.34
CA ARG A 34 -4.71 7.82 17.01
C ARG A 34 -3.47 6.96 16.77
N THR A 35 -3.66 5.70 16.39
CA THR A 35 -2.56 4.82 15.95
C THR A 35 -1.73 5.56 14.89
N PRO A 36 -0.38 5.63 15.02
CA PRO A 36 0.47 6.22 14.00
C PRO A 36 0.22 5.58 12.63
N LEU A 37 0.22 6.39 11.55
CA LEU A 37 -0.12 5.92 10.21
C LEU A 37 0.71 4.69 9.77
N GLU A 38 2.01 4.71 10.06
CA GLU A 38 2.92 3.60 9.76
C GLU A 38 2.52 2.29 10.47
N GLU A 39 2.07 2.39 11.72
CA GLU A 39 1.59 1.23 12.48
C GLU A 39 0.26 0.72 11.91
N THR A 40 -0.67 1.63 11.59
CA THR A 40 -1.93 1.29 10.92
C THR A 40 -1.70 0.60 9.56
N ILE A 41 -0.70 1.03 8.79
CA ILE A 41 -0.34 0.38 7.52
C ILE A 41 0.14 -1.04 7.75
N ARG A 42 1.01 -1.27 8.74
CA ARG A 42 1.52 -2.61 9.07
C ARG A 42 0.42 -3.54 9.56
N GLU A 43 -0.47 -3.06 10.42
CA GLU A 43 -1.62 -3.83 10.92
C GLU A 43 -2.58 -4.19 9.80
N TYR A 44 -2.89 -3.22 8.92
CA TYR A 44 -3.69 -3.45 7.72
C TYR A 44 -3.06 -4.53 6.84
N LEU A 45 -1.79 -4.39 6.48
CA LEU A 45 -1.06 -5.34 5.64
C LEU A 45 -0.85 -6.70 6.32
N GLY A 46 -0.89 -6.79 7.66
CA GLY A 46 -0.86 -8.06 8.39
C GLY A 46 -2.06 -8.96 8.09
N SER A 47 -3.17 -8.38 7.67
CA SER A 47 -4.43 -9.09 7.38
C SER A 47 -4.92 -8.94 5.94
N HIS A 48 -4.34 -8.04 5.15
CA HIS A 48 -4.72 -7.75 3.78
C HIS A 48 -3.52 -7.86 2.83
N ASN A 49 -3.77 -8.33 1.61
CA ASN A 49 -2.82 -8.22 0.52
C ASN A 49 -3.41 -7.27 -0.53
N SER A 50 -2.96 -6.00 -0.50
CA SER A 50 -3.43 -4.96 -1.42
C SER A 50 -3.10 -5.24 -2.88
N PHE A 51 -2.05 -6.04 -3.11
CA PHE A 51 -1.56 -6.36 -4.45
C PHE A 51 -1.35 -7.88 -4.57
N PRO A 52 -2.41 -8.66 -4.88
CA PRO A 52 -2.28 -10.09 -5.15
C PRO A 52 -1.43 -10.39 -6.38
N ASP A 53 -0.84 -11.59 -6.43
CA ASP A 53 -0.08 -12.07 -7.58
C ASP A 53 -0.90 -11.97 -8.89
N GLY A 54 -0.25 -11.50 -9.95
CA GLY A 54 -0.87 -11.24 -11.25
C GLY A 54 -1.66 -9.93 -11.35
N SER A 55 -1.77 -9.14 -10.27
CA SER A 55 -2.46 -7.84 -10.33
C SER A 55 -1.65 -6.82 -11.13
N ALA A 56 -2.35 -6.02 -11.93
CA ALA A 56 -1.74 -4.88 -12.62
C ALA A 56 -1.53 -3.73 -11.64
N VAL A 57 -0.33 -3.17 -11.65
CA VAL A 57 0.06 -2.06 -10.78
C VAL A 57 0.84 -1.00 -11.55
N GLU A 58 0.88 0.18 -10.95
CA GLU A 58 1.77 1.25 -11.33
C GLU A 58 2.84 1.43 -10.27
N VAL A 59 4.10 1.51 -10.72
CA VAL A 59 5.30 1.61 -9.91
C VAL A 59 5.89 3.02 -10.04
N LEU A 60 6.19 3.67 -8.93
CA LEU A 60 6.84 4.97 -8.94
C LEU A 60 8.25 4.84 -9.55
N ARG A 61 8.56 5.68 -10.54
CA ARG A 61 9.91 5.72 -11.13
C ARG A 61 10.90 6.24 -10.11
N GLY A 62 12.14 5.74 -10.16
CA GLY A 62 13.20 6.12 -9.21
C GLY A 62 13.59 7.61 -9.23
N ASP A 63 13.23 8.35 -10.29
CA ASP A 63 13.41 9.81 -10.37
C ASP A 63 12.21 10.60 -9.79
N GLY A 64 11.17 9.91 -9.30
CA GLY A 64 9.94 10.50 -8.77
C GLY A 64 9.07 11.21 -9.81
N SER A 65 9.41 11.12 -11.10
CA SER A 65 8.76 11.92 -12.16
C SER A 65 7.43 11.37 -12.65
N GLY A 66 7.09 10.13 -12.26
CA GLY A 66 5.86 9.50 -12.71
C GLY A 66 5.79 8.03 -12.34
N TRP A 67 4.78 7.38 -12.90
CA TRP A 67 4.43 6.00 -12.64
C TRP A 67 4.62 5.15 -13.90
N GLU A 68 5.04 3.91 -13.71
CA GLU A 68 5.33 2.95 -14.77
C GLU A 68 4.57 1.65 -14.54
N GLN A 69 4.03 1.07 -15.61
CA GLN A 69 3.17 -0.11 -15.53
C GLN A 69 3.99 -1.38 -15.26
N ALA A 70 3.50 -2.21 -14.36
CA ALA A 70 4.07 -3.50 -14.01
C ALA A 70 2.99 -4.48 -13.56
N VAL A 71 3.37 -5.73 -13.31
CA VAL A 71 2.51 -6.78 -12.75
C VAL A 71 3.13 -7.31 -11.48
N ILE A 72 2.32 -7.59 -10.45
CA ILE A 72 2.79 -8.26 -9.24
C ILE A 72 3.18 -9.70 -9.58
N VAL A 73 4.39 -10.09 -9.22
CA VAL A 73 4.86 -11.48 -9.31
C VAL A 73 4.51 -12.21 -8.02
N GLU A 74 4.97 -11.68 -6.88
CA GLU A 74 4.74 -12.25 -5.56
C GLU A 74 4.91 -11.21 -4.45
N ARG A 75 4.32 -11.47 -3.29
CA ARG A 75 4.60 -10.72 -2.06
C ARG A 75 5.83 -11.30 -1.36
N VAL A 76 6.85 -10.48 -1.13
CA VAL A 76 8.13 -10.90 -0.54
C VAL A 76 8.32 -10.41 0.90
N GLY A 77 7.58 -9.38 1.30
CA GLY A 77 7.59 -8.82 2.65
C GLY A 77 6.19 -8.45 3.14
N LEU A 78 6.08 -7.96 4.37
CA LEU A 78 4.80 -7.44 4.88
C LEU A 78 4.32 -6.27 4.02
N ASP A 79 5.23 -5.47 3.51
CA ASP A 79 4.97 -4.23 2.79
C ASP A 79 5.74 -4.15 1.47
N GLU A 80 6.23 -5.29 0.97
CA GLU A 80 7.08 -5.38 -0.21
C GLU A 80 6.61 -6.48 -1.17
N TRP A 81 6.68 -6.18 -2.47
CA TRP A 81 6.33 -7.08 -3.57
C TRP A 81 7.43 -7.09 -4.63
N THR A 82 7.59 -8.24 -5.29
CA THR A 82 8.29 -8.31 -6.57
C THR A 82 7.32 -7.88 -7.67
N VAL A 83 7.74 -6.92 -8.49
CA VAL A 83 7.03 -6.50 -9.70
C VAL A 83 7.81 -6.92 -10.95
N GLU A 84 7.11 -7.22 -12.03
CA GLU A 84 7.69 -7.41 -13.37
C GLU A 84 7.23 -6.30 -14.30
N TYR A 85 8.18 -5.57 -14.87
CA TYR A 85 7.95 -4.52 -15.85
C TYR A 85 7.68 -5.11 -17.24
N THR A 86 7.21 -4.27 -18.16
CA THR A 86 6.87 -4.71 -19.53
C THR A 86 8.05 -5.21 -20.37
N ASP A 87 9.29 -4.86 -19.99
CA ASP A 87 10.51 -5.36 -20.61
C ASP A 87 11.01 -6.68 -19.99
N GLY A 88 10.31 -7.20 -18.98
CA GLY A 88 10.65 -8.41 -18.25
C GLY A 88 11.65 -8.19 -17.11
N GLU A 89 12.09 -6.96 -16.83
CA GLU A 89 12.87 -6.67 -15.63
C GLU A 89 12.01 -6.87 -14.38
N GLN A 90 12.60 -7.44 -13.33
CA GLN A 90 11.95 -7.57 -12.03
C GLN A 90 12.65 -6.74 -10.97
N ALA A 91 11.86 -6.12 -10.09
CA ALA A 91 12.36 -5.33 -8.98
C ALA A 91 11.50 -5.55 -7.72
N TRP A 92 12.10 -5.35 -6.56
CA TRP A 92 11.37 -5.24 -5.30
C TRP A 92 10.91 -3.80 -5.09
N ARG A 93 9.66 -3.65 -4.66
CA ARG A 93 9.02 -2.36 -4.41
C ARG A 93 8.23 -2.39 -3.13
N ASP A 94 8.31 -1.29 -2.39
CA ASP A 94 7.52 -1.11 -1.18
C ASP A 94 6.11 -0.57 -1.49
N HIS A 95 5.22 -0.65 -0.51
CA HIS A 95 3.83 -0.21 -0.65
C HIS A 95 3.66 1.28 -1.02
N SER A 96 4.67 2.12 -0.77
CA SER A 96 4.68 3.55 -1.12
C SER A 96 5.05 3.80 -2.57
N GLU A 97 5.77 2.87 -3.18
CA GLU A 97 6.15 2.88 -4.59
C GLU A 97 5.10 2.24 -5.50
N LEU A 98 3.99 1.73 -4.95
CA LEU A 98 2.96 1.00 -5.70
C LEU A 98 1.58 1.65 -5.59
N ARG A 99 0.82 1.57 -6.68
CA ARG A 99 -0.63 1.84 -6.69
C ARG A 99 -1.36 0.89 -7.64
N SER A 100 -2.65 0.69 -7.41
CA SER A 100 -3.51 -0.06 -8.32
C SER A 100 -3.54 0.59 -9.70
N ALA A 101 -3.40 -0.21 -10.77
CA ALA A 101 -3.60 0.27 -12.14
C ALA A 101 -5.09 0.36 -12.52
N ASP A 102 -5.96 -0.30 -11.76
CA ASP A 102 -7.42 -0.19 -11.91
C ASP A 102 -7.91 1.06 -11.15
N GLY A 103 -8.43 2.03 -11.90
CA GLY A 103 -9.06 3.26 -11.39
C GLY A 103 -10.58 3.23 -11.47
#